data_AF-A0A3N5HZA5-F1
#
_entry.id   AF-A0A3N5HZA5-F1
#
_cell.length_a   1.000
_cell.length_b   1.000
_cell.length_c   1.000
_cell.angle_alpha   90.00
_cell.angle_beta   90.00
_cell.angle_gamma   90.00
#
_symmetry.space_group_name_H-M   'P 1'
#
loop_
_entity.id
_entity.type
_entity.pdbx_description
1 polymer ?
#
loop_
_entity_poly.entity_id
_entity_poly.type
_entity_poly.pdbx_seq_one_letter_code
_entity_poly.pdbx_strand_id
1 'polypeptide(L)'
;MASPCGARLTVSLPRRASRPARNCSAPTRTSPPSRATHRCGCAQSETRRPLLADHPHPSSIAGGPYDGTTFSYIPGPTLNIDPSLTLHREWTDKIDPITYEVIRHNLWNINEELGMTIQRISGSPVAMYAFDLNSSIFTEDGEFIYYGPYQLYMSGVSDVQVKWTLEHRSKNPGIHADDMFLSNDPWVGAAHQMDVTLLTPVFHEGKLFCWITNVLHQYDV
;
A
#
# COMPACT_ATOMS: atom_id res chain seq x y z
N MET A 1 -22.54 -33.43 -50.70
CA MET A 1 -22.70 -33.90 -49.30
C MET A 1 -21.39 -33.63 -48.58
N ALA A 2 -21.24 -32.90 -47.49
CA ALA A 2 -22.00 -31.85 -46.78
C ALA A 2 -20.94 -31.17 -45.87
N SER A 3 -20.87 -29.84 -45.84
CA SER A 3 -20.07 -29.10 -44.85
C SER A 3 -20.69 -29.25 -43.45
N PRO A 4 -19.89 -29.27 -42.36
CA PRO A 4 -20.36 -28.90 -41.05
C PRO A 4 -19.90 -27.46 -40.69
N CYS A 5 -20.89 -26.59 -40.78
CA CYS A 5 -21.17 -25.40 -39.95
C CYS A 5 -20.20 -25.10 -38.79
N GLY A 6 -19.43 -24.02 -38.91
CA GLY A 6 -18.77 -23.36 -37.79
C GLY A 6 -19.73 -22.35 -37.14
N ALA A 7 -20.26 -22.70 -35.97
CA ALA A 7 -21.06 -21.78 -35.16
C ALA A 7 -20.15 -20.73 -34.50
N ARG A 8 -20.21 -19.48 -34.98
CA ARG A 8 -19.70 -18.31 -34.27
C ARG A 8 -20.62 -17.99 -33.09
N LEU A 9 -20.11 -18.08 -31.87
CA LEU A 9 -20.77 -17.54 -30.69
C LEU A 9 -20.53 -16.02 -30.65
N THR A 10 -21.45 -15.23 -31.21
CA THR A 10 -21.52 -13.79 -30.97
C THR A 10 -22.33 -13.54 -29.70
N VAL A 11 -21.68 -13.08 -28.63
CA VAL A 11 -22.36 -12.58 -27.42
C VAL A 11 -22.90 -11.19 -27.74
N SER A 12 -24.22 -11.06 -27.84
CA SER A 12 -24.92 -9.79 -28.00
C SER A 12 -25.17 -9.17 -26.62
N LEU A 13 -24.50 -8.05 -26.33
CA LEU A 13 -24.80 -7.21 -25.17
C LEU A 13 -26.16 -6.49 -25.39
N PRO A 14 -27.11 -6.55 -24.44
CA PRO A 14 -28.35 -5.81 -24.57
C PRO A 14 -28.09 -4.30 -24.43
N ARG A 15 -28.55 -3.53 -25.43
CA ARG A 15 -28.53 -2.06 -25.43
C ARG A 15 -29.32 -1.54 -24.24
N ARG A 16 -28.68 -0.74 -23.40
CA ARG A 16 -29.30 -0.03 -22.26
C ARG A 16 -30.33 0.97 -22.81
N ALA A 17 -31.61 0.73 -22.54
CA ALA A 17 -32.68 1.66 -22.88
C ALA A 17 -32.52 2.96 -22.08
N SER A 18 -32.44 4.09 -22.78
CA SER A 18 -32.44 5.44 -22.21
C SER A 18 -33.80 5.73 -21.55
N ARG A 19 -33.81 5.91 -20.22
CA ARG A 19 -34.99 6.41 -19.51
C ARG A 19 -35.22 7.89 -19.83
N PRO A 20 -36.45 8.33 -20.11
CA PRO A 20 -36.75 9.75 -20.34
C PRO A 20 -36.65 10.55 -19.03
N ALA A 21 -36.16 11.78 -19.16
CA ALA A 21 -36.05 12.75 -18.08
C ALA A 21 -37.43 13.03 -17.45
N ARG A 22 -37.54 12.90 -16.13
CA ARG A 22 -38.70 13.37 -15.39
C ARG A 22 -38.54 14.87 -15.15
N ASN A 23 -39.42 15.67 -15.76
CA ASN A 23 -39.63 17.06 -15.40
C ASN A 23 -40.21 17.11 -13.97
N CYS A 24 -39.41 17.56 -13.00
CA CYS A 24 -39.91 17.98 -11.70
C CYS A 24 -40.34 19.44 -11.80
N SER A 25 -41.64 19.67 -11.94
CA SER A 25 -42.26 20.96 -11.69
C SER A 25 -42.26 21.23 -10.17
N ALA A 26 -41.79 22.42 -9.78
CA ALA A 26 -41.82 22.88 -8.40
C ALA A 26 -43.25 23.26 -7.98
N PRO A 27 -43.74 22.84 -6.80
CA PRO A 27 -44.92 23.44 -6.21
C PRO A 27 -44.54 24.61 -5.29
N THR A 28 -45.39 25.61 -5.35
CA THR A 28 -45.33 26.93 -4.70
C THR A 28 -45.38 26.86 -3.17
N ARG A 29 -44.70 27.85 -2.57
CA ARG A 29 -44.61 28.16 -1.13
C ARG A 29 -46.00 28.32 -0.50
N THR A 30 -46.32 27.53 0.51
CA THR A 30 -47.32 27.86 1.55
C THR A 30 -46.72 27.61 2.93
N SER A 31 -46.84 28.60 3.81
CA SER A 31 -46.26 28.67 5.15
C SER A 31 -46.99 27.79 6.17
N PRO A 32 -46.31 27.12 7.13
CA PRO A 32 -46.97 26.42 8.23
C PRO A 32 -47.18 27.32 9.47
N PRO A 33 -48.15 27.01 10.35
CA PRO A 33 -48.56 27.86 11.47
C PRO A 33 -47.68 27.71 12.71
N SER A 34 -47.68 28.75 13.54
CA SER A 34 -46.89 28.90 14.76
C SER A 34 -47.25 27.88 15.85
N ARG A 35 -46.26 27.15 16.37
CA ARG A 35 -46.40 26.34 17.59
C ARG A 35 -45.38 26.80 18.63
N ALA A 36 -45.89 27.23 19.79
CA ALA A 36 -45.15 27.78 20.91
C ALA A 36 -44.11 26.77 21.44
N THR A 37 -42.88 27.24 21.68
CA THR A 37 -41.79 26.46 22.27
C THR A 37 -41.72 26.76 23.77
N HIS A 38 -41.97 25.74 24.60
CA HIS A 38 -41.51 25.75 25.99
C HIS A 38 -39.98 25.62 25.99
N ARG A 39 -39.26 26.68 26.39
CA ARG A 39 -37.82 26.61 26.66
C ARG A 39 -37.60 25.93 28.02
N CYS A 40 -37.09 24.71 28.00
CA CYS A 40 -36.43 24.10 29.15
C CYS A 40 -35.02 24.71 29.26
N GLY A 41 -34.76 25.42 30.35
CA GLY A 41 -33.45 26.01 30.64
C GLY A 41 -32.48 24.99 31.19
N CYS A 42 -31.75 24.30 30.31
CA CYS A 42 -30.48 23.68 30.67
C CYS A 42 -29.36 24.56 30.14
N ALA A 43 -28.59 25.19 31.04
CA ALA A 43 -27.35 25.86 30.71
C ALA A 43 -26.36 24.80 30.19
N GLN A 44 -26.17 24.75 28.87
CA GLN A 44 -25.06 24.01 28.29
C GLN A 44 -23.80 24.83 28.53
N SER A 45 -22.95 24.38 29.44
CA SER A 45 -21.56 24.81 29.48
C SER A 45 -20.94 24.43 28.14
N GLU A 46 -20.67 25.41 27.29
CA GLU A 46 -19.90 25.23 26.06
C GLU A 46 -18.46 24.88 26.41
N THR A 47 -18.20 23.63 26.79
CA THR A 47 -16.87 23.05 26.58
C THR A 47 -16.72 22.90 25.08
N ARG A 48 -16.21 23.94 24.44
CA ARG A 48 -15.72 23.92 23.05
C ARG A 48 -14.70 22.77 22.98
N ARG A 49 -15.13 21.59 22.51
CA ARG A 49 -14.17 20.63 21.97
C ARG A 49 -13.45 21.38 20.85
N PRO A 50 -12.11 21.47 20.84
CA PRO A 50 -11.44 21.99 19.67
C PRO A 50 -11.87 21.11 18.50
N LEU A 51 -12.56 21.72 17.54
CA LEU A 51 -12.89 21.06 16.29
C LEU A 51 -11.55 20.70 15.65
N LEU A 52 -11.43 19.47 15.12
CA LEU A 52 -10.29 19.04 14.29
C LEU A 52 -9.95 20.00 13.13
N ALA A 53 -10.81 20.99 12.86
CA ALA A 53 -10.71 21.97 11.78
C ALA A 53 -9.60 23.02 11.95
N ASP A 54 -9.03 23.20 13.14
CA ASP A 54 -7.95 24.17 13.36
C ASP A 54 -6.54 23.58 13.06
N HIS A 55 -6.45 22.31 12.69
CA HIS A 55 -5.21 21.71 12.24
C HIS A 55 -5.09 21.84 10.72
N PRO A 56 -3.98 22.41 10.19
CA PRO A 56 -3.73 22.39 8.76
C PRO A 56 -3.81 20.94 8.26
N HIS A 57 -4.42 20.73 7.08
CA HIS A 57 -4.43 19.41 6.44
C HIS A 57 -2.98 18.92 6.34
N PRO A 58 -2.65 17.65 6.62
CA PRO A 58 -1.25 17.18 6.67
C PRO A 58 -0.43 17.55 5.43
N SER A 59 -1.06 17.54 4.26
CA SER A 59 -0.44 17.95 2.98
C SER A 59 -0.19 19.46 2.83
N SER A 60 -0.64 20.29 3.77
CA SER A 60 -0.48 21.75 3.80
C SER A 60 0.57 22.22 4.80
N ILE A 61 1.14 21.28 5.58
CA ILE A 61 2.28 21.54 6.45
C ILE A 61 3.53 21.57 5.55
N ALA A 62 4.32 22.64 5.64
CA ALA A 62 5.62 22.68 4.98
C ALA A 62 6.48 21.54 5.50
N GLY A 63 6.96 20.67 4.61
CA GLY A 63 7.81 19.54 5.00
C GLY A 63 9.06 20.01 5.76
N GLY A 64 9.41 19.27 6.81
CA GLY A 64 10.64 19.46 7.58
C GLY A 64 11.53 18.22 7.48
N PRO A 65 12.75 18.28 8.05
CA PRO A 65 13.60 17.09 8.14
C PRO A 65 12.90 16.00 8.95
N TYR A 66 13.05 14.73 8.52
CA TYR A 66 12.56 13.58 9.28
C TYR A 66 13.04 13.66 10.74
N ASP A 67 12.09 13.62 11.67
CA ASP A 67 12.36 13.72 13.12
C ASP A 67 11.67 12.60 13.92
N GLY A 68 10.91 11.72 13.25
CA GLY A 68 10.17 10.62 13.88
C GLY A 68 9.04 11.06 14.83
N THR A 69 8.61 12.33 14.80
CA THR A 69 7.57 12.86 15.71
C THR A 69 6.63 13.88 15.08
N THR A 70 7.11 14.67 14.15
CA THR A 70 6.37 15.74 13.46
C THR A 70 6.38 15.54 11.95
N PHE A 71 7.53 15.12 11.41
CA PHE A 71 7.74 14.95 9.97
C PHE A 71 8.12 13.51 9.65
N SER A 72 7.34 12.89 8.77
CA SER A 72 7.63 11.56 8.23
C SER A 72 8.87 11.57 7.36
N TYR A 73 9.52 10.42 7.29
CA TYR A 73 10.58 10.17 6.33
C TYR A 73 10.01 10.20 4.91
N ILE A 74 10.64 11.03 4.07
CA ILE A 74 10.36 11.13 2.65
C ILE A 74 11.70 10.89 1.95
N PRO A 75 11.84 9.80 1.16
CA PRO A 75 13.09 9.51 0.48
C PRO A 75 13.42 10.63 -0.52
N GLY A 76 14.68 11.05 -0.54
CA GLY A 76 15.19 11.98 -1.54
C GLY A 76 15.31 11.33 -2.93
N PRO A 77 15.63 12.12 -3.97
CA PRO A 77 15.86 11.60 -5.33
C PRO A 77 17.11 10.71 -5.43
N THR A 78 18.02 10.78 -4.45
CA THR A 78 19.21 9.94 -4.38
C THR A 78 19.38 9.51 -2.94
N LEU A 79 19.47 8.20 -2.72
CA LEU A 79 19.63 7.62 -1.40
C LEU A 79 21.09 7.73 -0.94
N ASN A 80 21.28 8.13 0.32
CA ASN A 80 22.59 8.13 0.96
C ASN A 80 22.94 6.75 1.53
N ILE A 81 23.46 5.87 0.69
CA ILE A 81 23.82 4.48 1.05
C ILE A 81 25.31 4.41 1.37
N ASP A 82 25.68 3.73 2.46
CA ASP A 82 27.09 3.57 2.83
C ASP A 82 27.88 2.82 1.74
N PRO A 83 29.06 3.31 1.31
CA PRO A 83 29.86 2.69 0.27
C PRO A 83 30.30 1.25 0.57
N SER A 84 30.26 0.79 1.83
CA SER A 84 30.56 -0.61 2.16
C SER A 84 29.52 -1.58 1.62
N LEU A 85 28.29 -1.13 1.38
CA LEU A 85 27.21 -1.96 0.82
C LEU A 85 27.26 -1.92 -0.71
N THR A 86 27.62 -3.04 -1.33
CA THR A 86 27.67 -3.13 -2.80
C THR A 86 26.30 -3.55 -3.35
N LEU A 87 25.73 -2.73 -4.22
CA LEU A 87 24.46 -2.97 -4.90
C LEU A 87 24.67 -3.68 -6.25
N HIS A 88 23.77 -4.60 -6.60
CA HIS A 88 23.81 -5.33 -7.87
C HIS A 88 23.15 -4.53 -8.99
N ARG A 89 23.88 -3.55 -9.55
CA ARG A 89 23.37 -2.61 -10.56
C ARG A 89 23.58 -3.05 -12.01
N GLU A 90 24.09 -4.26 -12.24
CA GLU A 90 24.40 -4.76 -13.57
C GLU A 90 23.12 -5.32 -14.22
N TRP A 91 22.70 -4.72 -15.34
CA TRP A 91 21.51 -5.14 -16.09
C TRP A 91 21.70 -4.96 -17.61
N THR A 92 20.79 -5.55 -18.39
CA THR A 92 20.76 -5.46 -19.85
C THR A 92 19.33 -5.18 -20.34
N ASP A 93 19.18 -4.32 -21.34
CA ASP A 93 17.92 -4.10 -22.06
C ASP A 93 17.66 -5.20 -23.11
N LYS A 94 18.67 -6.01 -23.42
CA LYS A 94 18.60 -7.12 -24.35
C LYS A 94 18.21 -8.40 -23.63
N ILE A 95 16.92 -8.59 -23.43
CA ILE A 95 16.34 -9.84 -22.96
C ILE A 95 15.42 -10.41 -24.04
N ASP A 96 15.51 -11.73 -24.26
CA ASP A 96 14.59 -12.43 -25.14
C ASP A 96 13.15 -12.34 -24.57
N PRO A 97 12.12 -11.96 -25.37
CA PRO A 97 10.76 -11.76 -24.87
C PRO A 97 10.14 -12.99 -24.19
N ILE A 98 10.50 -14.20 -24.63
CA ILE A 98 10.01 -15.44 -24.00
C ILE A 98 10.61 -15.56 -22.60
N THR A 99 11.92 -15.36 -22.49
CA THR A 99 12.64 -15.37 -21.21
C THR A 99 12.09 -14.31 -20.25
N TYR A 100 11.83 -13.09 -20.75
CA TYR A 100 11.20 -12.03 -19.96
C TYR A 100 9.85 -12.48 -19.40
N GLU A 101 8.95 -13.03 -20.22
CA GLU A 101 7.64 -13.48 -19.74
C GLU A 101 7.73 -14.65 -18.76
N VAL A 102 8.68 -15.57 -18.94
CA VAL A 102 8.91 -16.67 -17.99
C VAL A 102 9.36 -16.12 -16.64
N ILE A 103 10.36 -15.22 -16.62
CA ILE A 103 10.85 -14.61 -15.37
C ILE A 103 9.75 -13.80 -14.71
N ARG A 104 9.03 -12.99 -15.49
CA ARG A 104 7.93 -12.16 -15.02
C ARG A 104 6.84 -12.99 -14.32
N HIS A 105 6.40 -14.09 -14.93
CA HIS A 105 5.41 -14.99 -14.31
C HIS A 105 5.99 -15.76 -13.12
N ASN A 106 7.27 -16.12 -13.14
CA ASN A 106 7.90 -16.75 -11.98
C ASN A 106 7.92 -15.82 -10.77
N LEU A 107 8.26 -14.53 -10.96
CA LEU A 107 8.22 -13.54 -9.87
C LEU A 107 6.79 -13.34 -9.34
N TRP A 108 5.79 -13.33 -10.22
CA TRP A 108 4.39 -13.32 -9.82
C TRP A 108 4.05 -14.52 -8.91
N ASN A 109 4.39 -15.73 -9.37
CA ASN A 109 4.09 -16.96 -8.63
C ASN A 109 4.81 -17.03 -7.27
N ILE A 110 6.08 -16.61 -7.22
CA ILE A 110 6.84 -16.51 -5.96
C ILE A 110 6.10 -15.59 -4.99
N ASN A 111 5.63 -14.44 -5.46
CA ASN A 111 4.98 -13.47 -4.60
C ASN A 111 3.59 -13.93 -4.13
N GLU A 112 2.85 -14.65 -4.98
CA GLU A 112 1.60 -15.30 -4.59
C GLU A 112 1.84 -16.40 -3.54
N GLU A 113 2.88 -17.21 -3.71
CA GLU A 113 3.26 -18.26 -2.77
C GLU A 113 3.70 -17.70 -1.40
N LEU A 114 4.41 -16.56 -1.37
CA LEU A 114 4.80 -15.88 -0.13
C LEU A 114 3.57 -15.52 0.71
N GLY A 115 2.61 -14.81 0.14
CA GLY A 115 1.43 -14.42 0.88
C GLY A 115 0.50 -15.59 1.22
N MET A 116 0.37 -16.60 0.34
CA MET A 116 -0.34 -17.84 0.68
C MET A 116 0.32 -18.59 1.84
N THR A 117 1.65 -18.58 1.90
CA THR A 117 2.41 -19.20 2.98
C THR A 117 2.13 -18.49 4.30
N ILE A 118 2.21 -17.16 4.33
CA ILE A 118 1.86 -16.35 5.51
C ILE A 118 0.44 -16.65 5.96
N GLN A 119 -0.52 -16.66 5.03
CA GLN A 119 -1.92 -16.97 5.33
C GLN A 119 -2.06 -18.35 6.00
N ARG A 120 -1.35 -19.37 5.51
CA ARG A 120 -1.45 -20.74 6.05
C ARG A 120 -0.78 -20.90 7.42
N ILE A 121 0.30 -20.18 7.69
CA ILE A 121 1.10 -20.35 8.91
C ILE A 121 0.72 -19.39 10.05
N SER A 122 0.16 -18.21 9.73
CA SER A 122 0.02 -17.12 10.71
C SER A 122 -0.84 -17.47 11.91
N GLY A 123 -1.91 -18.27 11.73
CA GLY A 123 -2.89 -18.57 12.78
C GLY A 123 -3.75 -17.37 13.21
N SER A 124 -3.41 -16.15 12.79
CA SER A 124 -4.20 -14.95 13.04
C SER A 124 -5.42 -14.91 12.11
N PRO A 125 -6.64 -14.65 12.63
CA PRO A 125 -7.82 -14.46 11.80
C PRO A 125 -7.68 -13.26 10.86
N VAL A 126 -6.84 -12.28 11.22
CA VAL A 126 -6.51 -11.10 10.41
C VAL A 126 -5.80 -11.52 9.11
N ALA A 127 -4.80 -12.40 9.22
CA ALA A 127 -4.11 -12.94 8.06
C ALA A 127 -4.98 -13.95 7.29
N MET A 128 -5.61 -14.88 8.02
CA MET A 128 -6.27 -16.06 7.45
C MET A 128 -7.56 -15.74 6.72
N TYR A 129 -8.38 -14.85 7.27
CA TYR A 129 -9.74 -14.58 6.79
C TYR A 129 -9.93 -13.15 6.30
N ALA A 130 -9.27 -12.17 6.91
CA ALA A 130 -9.35 -10.77 6.46
C ALA A 130 -8.35 -10.43 5.37
N PHE A 131 -7.30 -11.25 5.18
CA PHE A 131 -6.24 -11.05 4.21
C PHE A 131 -5.51 -9.71 4.37
N ASP A 132 -5.39 -9.23 5.62
CA ASP A 132 -4.73 -7.97 5.95
C ASP A 132 -3.22 -8.18 6.07
N LEU A 133 -2.62 -8.55 4.93
CA LEU A 133 -1.22 -8.85 4.73
C LEU A 133 -0.84 -8.46 3.31
N ASN A 134 0.45 -8.31 3.03
CA ASN A 134 0.95 -8.35 1.67
C ASN A 134 2.43 -8.73 1.62
N SER A 135 2.87 -9.26 0.49
CA SER A 135 4.27 -9.53 0.19
C SER A 135 4.69 -8.74 -1.05
N SER A 136 5.95 -8.30 -1.12
CA SER A 136 6.43 -7.49 -2.22
C SER A 136 7.90 -7.71 -2.51
N ILE A 137 8.27 -7.53 -3.77
CA ILE A 137 9.65 -7.65 -4.25
C ILE A 137 10.07 -6.28 -4.78
N PHE A 138 11.24 -5.83 -4.34
CA PHE A 138 11.84 -4.55 -4.72
C PHE A 138 13.23 -4.76 -5.30
N THR A 139 13.67 -3.81 -6.12
CA THR A 139 15.06 -3.71 -6.59
C THR A 139 16.02 -3.48 -5.42
N GLU A 140 17.31 -3.54 -5.69
CA GLU A 140 18.38 -3.33 -4.71
C GLU A 140 18.35 -1.94 -4.05
N ASP A 141 17.75 -0.93 -4.70
CA ASP A 141 17.55 0.43 -4.20
C ASP A 141 16.12 0.72 -3.71
N GLY A 142 15.27 -0.30 -3.64
CA GLY A 142 13.92 -0.19 -3.04
C GLY A 142 12.83 0.30 -4.00
N GLU A 143 13.03 0.21 -5.32
CA GLU A 143 11.98 0.44 -6.30
C GLU A 143 11.12 -0.81 -6.50
N PHE A 144 9.83 -0.63 -6.78
CA PHE A 144 8.89 -1.75 -6.88
C PHE A 144 9.13 -2.62 -8.11
N ILE A 145 9.15 -3.93 -7.91
CA ILE A 145 9.10 -4.93 -8.98
C ILE A 145 7.73 -5.62 -9.00
N TYR A 146 7.30 -6.14 -7.85
CA TYR A 146 6.06 -6.92 -7.76
C TYR A 146 5.29 -6.69 -6.46
N TYR A 147 3.97 -6.55 -6.61
CA TYR A 147 2.98 -6.47 -5.53
C TYR A 147 2.30 -7.81 -5.35
N GLY A 148 2.03 -8.20 -4.10
CA GLY A 148 1.26 -9.40 -3.82
C GLY A 148 -0.24 -9.11 -4.01
N PRO A 149 -1.07 -10.16 -4.14
CA PRO A 149 -2.47 -10.03 -4.53
C PRO A 149 -3.40 -9.50 -3.42
N TYR A 150 -2.86 -9.20 -2.24
CA TYR A 150 -3.61 -8.87 -1.03
C TYR A 150 -3.74 -7.33 -0.84
N GLN A 151 -3.63 -6.81 0.38
CA GLN A 151 -3.84 -5.37 0.63
C GLN A 151 -2.72 -4.52 0.01
N LEU A 152 -2.99 -3.93 -1.15
CA LEU A 152 -1.98 -3.24 -1.97
C LEU A 152 -1.35 -2.01 -1.29
N TYR A 153 -2.06 -1.35 -0.38
CA TYR A 153 -1.53 -0.17 0.31
C TYR A 153 -0.30 -0.52 1.17
N MET A 154 -0.25 -1.72 1.77
CA MET A 154 0.86 -2.18 2.60
C MET A 154 2.16 -2.29 1.80
N SER A 155 2.05 -2.77 0.58
CA SER A 155 3.17 -2.80 -0.35
C SER A 155 3.60 -1.38 -0.70
N GLY A 156 2.65 -0.50 -1.02
CA GLY A 156 2.89 0.89 -1.43
C GLY A 156 3.63 1.76 -0.41
N VAL A 157 3.77 1.31 0.84
CA VAL A 157 4.54 1.99 1.89
C VAL A 157 5.80 1.23 2.31
N SER A 158 6.01 0.01 1.80
CA SER A 158 7.17 -0.82 2.11
C SER A 158 8.44 -0.34 1.39
N ASP A 159 8.34 0.33 0.24
CA ASP A 159 9.50 0.93 -0.42
C ASP A 159 10.15 2.01 0.45
N VAL A 160 9.34 2.83 1.11
CA VAL A 160 9.80 3.87 2.04
C VAL A 160 10.60 3.25 3.18
N GLN A 161 10.15 2.11 3.72
CA GLN A 161 10.85 1.38 4.76
C GLN A 161 12.17 0.77 4.28
N VAL A 162 12.21 0.22 3.05
CA VAL A 162 13.45 -0.26 2.42
C VAL A 162 14.45 0.88 2.24
N LYS A 163 14.01 2.00 1.67
CA LYS A 163 14.83 3.19 1.41
C LYS A 163 15.39 3.78 2.70
N TRP A 164 14.56 3.89 3.74
CA TRP A 164 15.00 4.33 5.06
C TRP A 164 16.06 3.38 5.64
N THR A 165 15.85 2.07 5.52
CA THR A 165 16.79 1.04 5.99
C THR A 165 18.12 1.15 5.26
N LEU A 166 18.10 1.31 3.93
CA LEU A 166 19.31 1.54 3.14
C LEU A 166 20.10 2.77 3.62
N GLU A 167 19.43 3.88 3.91
CA GLU A 167 20.11 5.12 4.33
C GLU A 167 20.62 5.08 5.77
N HIS A 168 19.85 4.47 6.68
CA HIS A 168 20.11 4.56 8.12
C HIS A 168 20.78 3.32 8.70
N ARG A 169 20.77 2.18 7.99
CA ARG A 169 21.29 0.89 8.49
C ARG A 169 22.45 0.33 7.67
N SER A 170 22.70 0.81 6.45
CA SER A 170 23.81 0.33 5.61
C SER A 170 25.20 0.45 6.26
N LYS A 171 25.43 1.48 7.07
CA LYS A 171 26.68 1.65 7.83
C LYS A 171 26.70 0.93 9.18
N ASN A 172 25.59 1.02 9.92
CA ASN A 172 25.47 0.48 11.27
C ASN A 172 23.99 0.14 11.54
N PRO A 173 23.63 -1.13 11.80
CA PRO A 173 24.51 -2.27 12.05
C PRO A 173 25.26 -2.81 10.82
N GLY A 174 24.93 -2.34 9.62
CA GLY A 174 25.30 -3.00 8.38
C GLY A 174 24.08 -3.71 7.79
N ILE A 175 24.17 -4.10 6.52
CA ILE A 175 23.18 -4.92 5.83
C ILE A 175 23.95 -6.07 5.19
N HIS A 176 23.68 -7.29 5.66
CA HIS A 176 24.37 -8.50 5.24
C HIS A 176 23.39 -9.56 4.74
N ALA A 177 23.93 -10.56 4.05
CA ALA A 177 23.13 -11.73 3.67
C ALA A 177 22.58 -12.41 4.93
N ASP A 178 21.36 -12.95 4.81
CA ASP A 178 20.62 -13.62 5.89
C ASP A 178 20.13 -12.71 7.03
N ASP A 179 20.39 -11.40 6.97
CA ASP A 179 19.78 -10.44 7.89
C ASP A 179 18.28 -10.32 7.64
N MET A 180 17.54 -9.89 8.66
CA MET A 180 16.15 -9.47 8.56
C MET A 180 15.95 -8.20 9.36
N PHE A 181 15.23 -7.24 8.79
CA PHE A 181 14.85 -6.00 9.45
C PHE A 181 13.36 -6.03 9.76
N LEU A 182 12.98 -5.55 10.93
CA LEU A 182 11.59 -5.44 11.35
C LEU A 182 11.26 -3.97 11.58
N SER A 183 10.13 -3.51 11.05
CA SER A 183 9.68 -2.13 11.19
C SER A 183 8.16 -2.07 11.31
N ASN A 184 7.68 -1.17 12.17
CA ASN A 184 6.28 -0.77 12.26
C ASN A 184 6.15 0.73 12.53
N ASP A 185 7.19 1.52 12.19
CA ASP A 185 7.23 2.95 12.46
C ASP A 185 6.35 3.72 11.47
N PRO A 186 5.27 4.40 11.93
CA PRO A 186 4.40 5.14 11.04
C PRO A 186 5.05 6.36 10.41
N TRP A 187 6.13 6.85 11.00
CA TRP A 187 6.92 7.93 10.42
C TRP A 187 7.82 7.44 9.28
N VAL A 188 7.97 6.12 9.12
CA VAL A 188 8.84 5.48 8.11
C VAL A 188 8.03 4.60 7.14
N GLY A 189 6.71 4.75 7.11
CA GLY A 189 5.85 4.16 6.09
C GLY A 189 4.74 3.27 6.63
N ALA A 190 4.86 2.68 7.83
CA ALA A 190 3.76 1.87 8.36
C ALA A 190 2.46 2.70 8.43
N ALA A 191 1.33 2.19 7.93
CA ALA A 191 0.11 3.00 7.91
C ALA A 191 -0.37 3.29 9.35
N HIS A 192 -0.11 2.35 10.25
CA HIS A 192 -0.19 2.50 11.69
C HIS A 192 0.62 1.38 12.36
N GLN A 193 0.85 1.46 13.68
CA GLN A 193 1.75 0.53 14.39
C GLN A 193 1.41 -0.97 14.28
N MET A 194 0.17 -1.31 13.92
CA MET A 194 -0.25 -2.71 13.77
C MET A 194 0.34 -3.35 12.52
N ASP A 195 0.67 -2.56 11.50
CA ASP A 195 1.23 -3.05 10.25
C ASP A 195 2.73 -3.28 10.42
N VAL A 196 3.07 -4.50 10.83
CA VAL A 196 4.45 -4.91 11.06
C VAL A 196 5.03 -5.46 9.76
N THR A 197 6.13 -4.84 9.32
CA THR A 197 6.83 -5.17 8.08
C THR A 197 8.16 -5.85 8.39
N LEU A 198 8.36 -7.02 7.79
CA LEU A 198 9.65 -7.69 7.72
C LEU A 198 10.32 -7.37 6.37
N LEU A 199 11.56 -6.89 6.39
CA LEU A 199 12.36 -6.59 5.21
C LEU A 199 13.56 -7.52 5.16
N THR A 200 13.68 -8.28 4.09
CA THR A 200 14.75 -9.26 3.89
C THR A 200 15.60 -8.86 2.69
N PRO A 201 16.87 -8.47 2.87
CA PRO A 201 17.80 -8.27 1.77
C PRO A 201 18.21 -9.61 1.16
N VAL A 202 18.19 -9.70 -0.16
CA VAL A 202 18.64 -10.89 -0.90
C VAL A 202 19.94 -10.55 -1.60
N PHE A 203 20.98 -11.33 -1.33
CA PHE A 203 22.30 -11.14 -1.93
C PHE A 203 22.57 -12.15 -3.04
N HIS A 204 23.22 -11.70 -4.11
CA HIS A 204 23.75 -12.53 -5.18
C HIS A 204 25.21 -12.15 -5.45
N GLU A 205 26.11 -13.13 -5.45
CA GLU A 205 27.56 -12.91 -5.65
C GLU A 205 28.15 -11.82 -4.74
N GLY A 206 27.69 -11.75 -3.49
CA GLY A 206 28.15 -10.77 -2.50
C GLY A 206 27.62 -9.34 -2.70
N LYS A 207 26.72 -9.12 -3.66
CA LYS A 207 26.04 -7.84 -3.91
C LYS A 207 24.58 -7.93 -3.53
N LEU A 208 24.01 -6.85 -2.99
CA LEU A 208 22.58 -6.75 -2.70
C LEU A 208 21.80 -6.74 -4.02
N PHE A 209 20.99 -7.77 -4.25
CA PHE A 209 20.27 -8.01 -5.50
C PHE A 209 18.85 -7.49 -5.48
N CYS A 210 18.10 -7.78 -4.40
CA CYS A 210 16.73 -7.32 -4.26
C CYS A 210 16.32 -7.30 -2.78
N TRP A 211 15.15 -6.75 -2.50
CA TRP A 211 14.49 -6.88 -1.20
C TRP A 211 13.19 -7.65 -1.35
N ILE A 212 12.92 -8.50 -0.37
CA ILE A 212 11.61 -9.13 -0.19
C ILE A 212 11.01 -8.55 1.08
N THR A 213 9.80 -8.02 1.01
CA THR A 213 9.08 -7.54 2.18
C THR A 213 7.81 -8.34 2.40
N ASN A 214 7.46 -8.50 3.68
CA ASN A 214 6.21 -9.09 4.12
C ASN A 214 5.62 -8.19 5.18
N VAL A 215 4.43 -7.65 4.91
CA VAL A 215 3.66 -6.84 5.86
C VAL A 215 2.51 -7.68 6.36
N LEU A 216 2.30 -7.66 7.67
CA LEU A 216 1.17 -8.32 8.30
C LEU A 216 0.60 -7.44 9.40
N HIS A 217 -0.70 -7.22 9.36
CA HIS A 217 -1.40 -6.55 10.43
C HIS A 217 -1.48 -7.46 11.67
N GLN A 218 -0.89 -6.99 12.77
CA GLN A 218 -0.99 -7.64 14.07
C GLN A 218 -2.31 -7.29 14.74
N TYR A 219 -2.78 -8.14 15.65
CA TYR A 219 -4.00 -7.87 16.39
C TYR A 219 -3.77 -6.88 17.54
N ASP A 220 -2.60 -6.98 18.18
CA ASP A 220 -2.07 -6.08 19.21
C ASP A 220 -0.53 -5.91 19.05
N VAL A 221 0.00 -4.81 19.60
CA VAL A 221 1.43 -4.43 19.62
C VAL A 221 1.80 -3.78 20.95
#